data_AF-A0A957YTP0-F1
#
_entry.id   AF-A0A957YTP0-F1
#
_cell.length_a   1.000
_cell.length_b   1.000
_cell.length_c   1.000
_cell.angle_alpha   90.00
_cell.angle_beta   90.00
_cell.angle_gamma   90.00
#
_symmetry.space_group_name_H-M   'P 1'
#
loop_
_entity.id
_entity.type
_entity.pdbx_description
1 polymer ?
#
loop_
_entity_poly.entity_id
_entity_poly.type
_entity_poly.pdbx_seq_one_letter_code
_entity_poly.pdbx_strand_id
1 'polypeptide(L)'
;RHHLDVESLIGTLVNTLVIRTDLSGGPEFAELLQRVRNVLLDAYAHQDLPFEKLVNEVVAKRDLSYTPLVQVLFNMVNTPFAHEYMADLPISLVQF
;
A
#
# COMPACT_ATOMS: atom_id res chain seq x y z
N ARG A 1 -0.01 9.01 6.19
CA ARG A 1 0.14 10.48 6.38
C ARG A 1 -0.73 10.84 7.59
N HIS A 2 -0.15 10.88 8.80
CA HIS A 2 -0.91 11.09 10.05
C HIS A 2 -0.54 12.37 10.81
N HIS A 3 0.50 13.08 10.37
CA HIS A 3 0.92 14.34 10.96
C HIS A 3 0.91 15.45 9.91
N LEU A 4 0.23 16.55 10.22
CA LEU A 4 0.15 17.73 9.35
C LEU A 4 1.53 18.36 9.11
N ASP A 5 2.44 18.22 10.08
CA ASP A 5 3.78 18.82 10.06
C ASP A 5 4.70 18.25 8.95
N VAL A 6 4.36 17.09 8.38
CA VAL A 6 5.17 16.45 7.33
C VAL A 6 4.60 16.64 5.92
N GLU A 7 3.51 17.39 5.76
CA GLU A 7 2.85 17.57 4.45
C GLU A 7 3.70 18.34 3.43
N SER A 8 4.51 19.31 3.89
CA SER A 8 5.38 20.12 3.03
C SER A 8 6.79 19.56 2.88
N LEU A 9 7.09 18.40 3.46
CA LEU A 9 8.43 17.80 3.37
C LEU A 9 8.63 17.10 2.03
N ILE A 10 9.74 17.43 1.38
CA ILE A 10 10.20 16.72 0.18
C ILE A 10 10.99 15.48 0.64
N GLY A 11 10.40 14.29 0.48
CA GLY A 11 11.04 13.01 0.82
C GLY A 11 10.11 11.80 0.65
N THR A 12 10.67 10.58 0.73
CA THR A 12 9.89 9.34 0.67
C THR A 12 9.24 9.07 2.02
N LEU A 13 7.94 9.36 2.11
CA LEU A 13 7.11 9.15 3.30
C LEU A 13 6.22 7.89 3.18
N VAL A 14 6.50 7.03 2.20
CA VAL A 14 5.73 5.82 1.95
C VAL A 14 6.28 4.69 2.82
N ASN A 15 5.40 4.03 3.57
CA ASN A 15 5.70 2.80 4.27
C ASN A 15 4.99 1.61 3.61
N THR A 16 5.64 0.45 3.58
CA THR A 16 5.08 -0.79 3.05
C THR A 16 4.42 -1.58 4.16
N LEU A 17 3.13 -1.89 4.03
CA LEU A 17 2.40 -2.76 4.96
C LEU A 17 2.35 -4.18 4.43
N VAL A 18 2.75 -5.16 5.26
CA VAL A 18 2.69 -6.58 4.93
C VAL A 18 1.29 -7.09 5.22
N ILE A 19 0.54 -7.47 4.18
CA ILE A 19 -0.83 -7.98 4.31
C ILE A 19 -0.81 -9.48 4.06
N ARG A 20 -1.14 -10.26 5.12
CA ARG A 20 -1.25 -11.71 5.05
C ARG A 20 -2.70 -12.11 5.31
N THR A 21 -3.38 -12.56 4.26
CA THR A 21 -4.77 -13.03 4.34
C THR A 21 -4.82 -14.55 4.25
N ASP A 22 -5.61 -15.19 5.11
CA ASP A 22 -5.85 -16.62 5.05
C ASP A 22 -6.94 -16.97 4.04
N LEU A 23 -6.54 -17.71 3.00
CA LEU A 23 -7.41 -18.24 1.94
C LEU A 23 -7.87 -19.69 2.21
N SER A 24 -7.51 -20.26 3.36
CA SER A 24 -7.88 -21.63 3.72
C SER A 24 -9.40 -21.80 3.80
N GLY A 25 -9.86 -23.01 3.46
CA GLY A 25 -11.27 -23.39 3.48
C GLY A 25 -12.07 -23.01 2.22
N GLY A 26 -11.46 -22.37 1.23
CA GLY A 26 -12.15 -21.97 -0.01
C GLY A 26 -13.31 -21.01 0.24
N PRO A 27 -13.05 -19.86 0.91
CA PRO A 27 -14.12 -18.94 1.32
C PRO A 27 -14.87 -18.37 0.12
N GLU A 28 -16.15 -18.06 0.32
CA GLU A 28 -16.86 -17.22 -0.64
C GLU A 28 -16.23 -15.82 -0.71
N PHE A 29 -16.45 -15.13 -1.82
CA PHE A 29 -15.87 -13.79 -2.03
C PHE A 29 -16.21 -12.81 -0.90
N ALA A 30 -17.46 -12.81 -0.43
CA ALA A 30 -17.90 -11.93 0.65
C ALA A 30 -17.16 -12.21 1.97
N GLU A 31 -16.93 -13.49 2.30
CA GLU A 31 -16.19 -13.89 3.48
C GLU A 31 -14.72 -13.48 3.39
N LEU A 32 -14.11 -13.72 2.22
CA LEU A 32 -12.74 -13.29 1.95
C LEU A 32 -12.60 -11.77 2.09
N LEU A 33 -13.57 -11.01 1.57
CA LEU A 33 -13.55 -9.55 1.68
C LEU A 33 -13.60 -9.08 3.14
N GLN A 34 -14.39 -9.73 4.00
CA GLN A 34 -14.40 -9.44 5.43
C GLN A 34 -13.06 -9.79 6.10
N ARG A 35 -12.44 -10.93 5.74
CA ARG A 35 -11.11 -11.29 6.25
C ARG A 35 -10.07 -10.24 5.86
N VAL A 36 -10.03 -9.84 4.59
CA VAL A 36 -9.13 -8.80 4.09
C VAL A 36 -9.34 -7.48 4.83
N ARG A 37 -10.59 -7.07 5.01
CA ARG A 37 -10.92 -5.84 5.76
C ARG A 37 -10.36 -5.88 7.18
N ASN A 38 -10.55 -6.97 7.90
CA ASN A 38 -10.07 -7.11 9.28
C ASN A 38 -8.54 -7.03 9.35
N VAL A 39 -7.84 -7.74 8.46
CA VAL A 39 -6.37 -7.70 8.38
C VAL A 39 -5.87 -6.29 8.05
N LEU A 40 -6.52 -5.60 7.11
CA LEU A 40 -6.13 -4.23 6.72
C LEU A 40 -6.34 -3.25 7.86
N LEU A 41 -7.46 -3.31 8.58
CA LEU A 41 -7.72 -2.42 9.72
C LEU A 41 -6.67 -2.60 10.82
N ASP A 42 -6.29 -3.84 11.12
CA ASP A 42 -5.28 -4.15 12.12
C ASP A 42 -3.88 -3.69 11.67
N ALA A 43 -3.55 -3.87 10.38
CA ALA A 43 -2.32 -3.35 9.79
C ALA A 43 -2.26 -1.81 9.82
N TYR A 44 -3.38 -1.13 9.54
CA TYR A 44 -3.45 0.33 9.61
C TYR A 44 -3.30 0.87 11.02
N ALA A 45 -3.73 0.14 12.05
CA ALA A 45 -3.51 0.51 13.44
C ALA A 45 -2.00 0.54 13.81
N HIS A 46 -1.15 -0.15 13.04
CA HIS A 46 0.29 -0.25 13.29
C HIS A 46 1.15 0.32 12.13
N GLN A 47 0.57 1.15 11.27
CA GLN A 47 1.20 1.56 10.01
C GLN A 47 2.45 2.43 10.16
N ASP A 48 2.73 2.93 11.37
CA ASP A 48 3.91 3.73 11.68
C ASP A 48 5.17 2.87 11.90
N LEU A 49 5.02 1.53 12.02
CA LEU A 49 6.14 0.60 12.08
C LEU A 49 6.85 0.53 10.73
N PRO A 50 8.13 0.93 10.61
CA PRO A 50 8.84 0.85 9.34
C PRO A 50 9.01 -0.59 8.87
N PHE A 51 8.75 -0.85 7.59
CA PHE A 51 8.91 -2.17 6.96
C PHE A 51 10.27 -2.83 7.26
N GLU A 52 11.37 -2.06 7.16
CA GLU A 52 12.72 -2.60 7.42
C GLU A 52 12.91 -3.10 8.86
N LYS A 53 12.25 -2.46 9.84
CA LYS A 53 12.27 -2.95 11.23
C LYS A 53 11.53 -4.27 11.35
N LEU A 54 10.36 -4.39 10.72
CA LEU A 54 9.60 -5.63 10.70
C LEU A 54 10.41 -6.78 10.07
N VAL A 55 11.11 -6.52 8.97
CA VAL A 55 11.99 -7.51 8.33
C VAL A 55 13.07 -7.99 9.29
N ASN A 56 13.75 -7.07 9.98
CA ASN A 56 14.84 -7.41 10.90
C ASN A 56 14.37 -8.29 12.08
N GLU A 57 13.15 -8.08 12.57
CA GLU A 57 12.59 -8.85 13.70
C GLU A 57 12.04 -10.22 13.28
N VAL A 58 11.47 -10.33 12.06
CA VAL A 58 10.75 -11.55 11.63
C VAL A 58 11.62 -12.47 10.77
N VAL A 59 12.52 -11.93 9.97
CA VAL A 59 13.31 -12.70 8.98
C VAL A 59 14.64 -13.14 9.57
N ALA A 60 14.71 -14.39 10.03
CA ALA A 60 15.91 -14.94 10.66
C ALA A 60 17.11 -15.16 9.70
N LYS A 61 16.84 -15.48 8.43
CA LYS A 61 17.87 -15.63 7.38
C LYS A 61 17.48 -14.84 6.15
N ARG A 62 18.35 -13.93 5.75
CA ARG A 62 18.15 -13.10 4.57
C ARG A 62 18.58 -13.86 3.31
N ASP A 63 17.65 -14.03 2.39
CA ASP A 63 17.92 -14.42 1.01
C ASP A 63 17.96 -13.14 0.17
N LEU A 64 19.00 -12.98 -0.66
CA LEU A 64 19.18 -11.81 -1.53
C LEU A 64 18.48 -11.97 -2.89
N SER A 65 17.92 -13.16 -3.16
CA SER A 65 17.26 -13.47 -4.43
C SER A 65 15.85 -12.90 -4.52
N TYR A 66 15.24 -12.54 -3.38
CA TYR A 66 13.85 -12.07 -3.29
C TYR A 66 13.69 -10.97 -2.25
N THR A 67 12.66 -10.16 -2.44
CA THR A 67 12.22 -9.19 -1.42
C THR A 67 11.67 -9.96 -0.20
N PRO A 68 12.13 -9.66 1.02
CA PRO A 68 11.65 -10.33 2.23
C PRO A 68 10.16 -10.02 2.47
N LEU A 69 9.42 -11.01 2.98
CA LEU A 69 7.99 -10.94 3.37
C LEU A 69 6.97 -10.67 2.24
N VAL A 70 7.32 -9.95 1.18
CA VAL A 70 6.41 -9.58 0.09
C VAL A 70 7.07 -9.75 -1.27
N GLN A 71 6.35 -10.36 -2.21
CA GLN A 71 6.80 -10.50 -3.61
C GLN A 71 5.84 -9.81 -4.59
N VAL A 72 4.64 -9.45 -4.13
CA VAL A 72 3.63 -8.72 -4.88
C VAL A 72 3.30 -7.45 -4.13
N LEU A 73 3.34 -6.32 -4.84
CA LEU A 73 2.93 -5.02 -4.32
C LEU A 73 1.60 -4.61 -4.94
N PHE A 74 0.73 -4.07 -4.12
CA PHE A 74 -0.52 -3.44 -4.53
C PHE A 74 -0.47 -1.97 -4.14
N ASN A 75 -0.68 -1.08 -5.11
CA ASN A 75 -0.74 0.35 -4.88
C ASN A 75 -1.98 0.92 -5.56
N MET A 76 -2.80 1.62 -4.79
CA MET A 76 -3.96 2.34 -5.29
C MET A 76 -3.76 3.82 -4.97
N VAL A 77 -3.54 4.62 -6.02
CA VAL A 77 -3.42 6.07 -5.92
C VAL A 77 -4.67 6.68 -6.52
N ASN A 78 -5.44 7.41 -5.71
CA ASN A 78 -6.54 8.19 -6.23
C ASN A 78 -6.00 9.52 -6.74
N THR A 79 -5.67 9.60 -8.04
CA THR A 79 -5.25 10.84 -8.68
C THR A 79 -6.49 11.61 -9.13
N PRO A 80 -6.70 12.87 -8.67
CA PRO A 80 -7.71 13.72 -9.25
C PRO A 80 -7.45 13.89 -10.75
N PHE A 81 -8.50 13.92 -11.56
CA PHE A 81 -8.39 14.36 -12.95
C PHE A 81 -7.99 15.83 -12.94
N ALA A 82 -6.71 16.13 -13.15
CA ALA A 82 -6.31 17.48 -13.45
C ALA A 82 -6.92 17.84 -14.82
N HIS A 83 -7.63 18.96 -14.90
CA HIS A 83 -7.74 19.67 -16.18
C HIS A 83 -6.35 20.17 -16.50
N GLU A 84 -5.59 19.35 -17.22
CA GLU A 84 -4.30 19.75 -17.71
C GLU A 84 -4.53 20.66 -18.91
N TYR A 85 -4.08 21.91 -18.75
CA TYR A 85 -3.92 22.80 -19.87
C TYR A 85 -2.51 22.60 -20.43
N MET A 86 -2.41 22.23 -21.70
CA MET A 86 -1.14 22.38 -22.43
C MET A 86 -1.30 23.55 -23.39
N ALA A 87 -0.43 24.56 -23.24
CA ALA A 87 -0.47 25.77 -24.05
C ALA A 87 -1.90 26.37 -24.14
N ASP A 88 -2.55 26.52 -22.99
CA ASP A 88 -3.90 27.08 -22.81
C ASP A 88 -5.04 26.30 -23.49
N LEU A 89 -4.76 25.11 -24.04
CA LEU A 89 -5.77 24.22 -24.60
C LEU A 89 -6.22 23.20 -23.54
N PRO A 90 -7.54 23.04 -23.32
CA PRO A 90 -8.04 22.03 -22.41
C PRO A 90 -7.77 20.64 -22.99
N ILE A 91 -7.00 19.83 -22.26
CA ILE A 91 -6.83 18.42 -22.59
C ILE A 91 -7.78 17.60 -21.72
N SER A 92 -8.54 16.73 -22.37
CA SER A 92 -9.34 15.70 -21.71
C SER A 92 -8.76 14.33 -22.02
N LEU A 93 -8.55 13.50 -20.99
CA LEU A 93 -8.26 12.08 -21.17
C LEU A 93 -9.43 11.41 -21.89
N VAL A 94 -9.16 10.79 -23.04
CA VAL A 94 -10.13 9.93 -23.74
C VAL A 94 -10.11 8.58 -23.04
N GLN A 95 -11.21 8.21 -22.38
CA GLN A 95 -11.41 6.86 -21.84
C GLN A 95 -11.84 5.91 -22.96
N PHE A 96 -11.26 4.70 -22.98
CA PHE A 96 -11.73 3.57 -23.79
C PHE A 96 -12.73 2.72 -23.02
#